data_AF-A0A978UCD4-F1
#
_entry.id   AF-A0A978UCD4-F1
#
_cell.length_a   1.000
_cell.length_b   1.000
_cell.length_c   1.000
_cell.angle_alpha   90.00
_cell.angle_beta   90.00
_cell.angle_gamma   90.00
#
_symmetry.space_group_name_H-M   'P 1'
#
loop_
_entity.id
_entity.type
_entity.pdbx_description
1 polymer ?
#
loop_
_entity_poly.entity_id
_entity_poly.type
_entity_poly.pdbx_seq_one_letter_code
_entity_poly.pdbx_strand_id
1 'polypeptide(L)'
;MFLNRPQRIAVDYLTFGSTDFIFGPCGSYWKFMKKLCMSELLGGRTLDQFLPVQRDEIKRFVQLMMKKADKGECVDVGGELMRLTNNVVSRMIMSQRCSGNENEADEVRKVVKETAELTGKFNFSDYIGSLRNMDLQRLGIRLKEVRENFQTMTERIIKEHEKARIRMEEVMMIK
;
A
#
# COMPACT_ATOMS: atom_id res chain seq x y z
N MET A 1 -12.57 20.64 16.71
CA MET A 1 -12.88 19.36 17.38
C MET A 1 -13.62 18.43 16.40
N PHE A 2 -12.99 18.05 15.27
CA PHE A 2 -13.58 17.19 14.22
C PHE A 2 -12.54 16.27 13.54
N LEU A 3 -11.36 16.13 14.14
CA LEU A 3 -10.24 15.39 13.53
C LEU A 3 -10.21 13.90 13.94
N ASN A 4 -11.03 13.49 14.90
CA ASN A 4 -11.10 12.10 15.34
C ASN A 4 -11.94 11.28 14.37
N ARG A 5 -11.35 10.18 13.90
CA ARG A 5 -12.01 9.19 13.04
C ARG A 5 -12.75 8.17 13.93
N PRO A 6 -13.95 7.71 13.55
CA PRO A 6 -14.63 6.64 14.27
C PRO A 6 -13.76 5.38 14.27
N GLN A 7 -13.50 4.83 15.47
CA GLN A 7 -12.77 3.56 15.59
C GLN A 7 -13.72 2.40 15.35
N ARG A 8 -13.48 1.69 14.25
CA ARG A 8 -14.22 0.49 13.84
C ARG A 8 -13.44 -0.75 14.23
N ILE A 9 -14.11 -1.82 14.63
CA ILE A 9 -13.48 -3.08 15.06
C ILE A 9 -12.56 -3.64 13.98
N ALA A 10 -12.99 -3.59 12.71
CA ALA A 10 -12.17 -4.03 11.58
C ALA A 10 -10.88 -3.22 11.43
N VAL A 11 -10.97 -1.89 11.56
CA VAL A 11 -9.81 -1.00 11.50
C VAL A 11 -8.88 -1.29 12.68
N ASP A 12 -9.41 -1.32 13.89
CA ASP A 12 -8.66 -1.55 15.12
C ASP A 12 -7.90 -2.88 15.06
N TYR A 13 -8.58 -3.92 14.57
CA TYR A 13 -8.00 -5.22 14.34
C TYR A 13 -7.14 -5.31 13.08
N LEU A 14 -7.11 -4.39 12.12
CA LEU A 14 -6.13 -4.47 11.02
C LEU A 14 -4.88 -3.63 11.31
N THR A 15 -5.00 -2.64 12.20
CA THR A 15 -4.03 -1.55 12.37
C THR A 15 -3.40 -1.52 13.76
N PHE A 16 -3.42 -2.65 14.45
CA PHE A 16 -2.83 -2.81 15.79
C PHE A 16 -3.34 -1.75 16.78
N GLY A 17 -4.65 -1.68 16.96
CA GLY A 17 -5.27 -0.75 17.90
C GLY A 17 -5.47 0.66 17.34
N SER A 18 -5.70 0.78 16.02
CA SER A 18 -5.87 2.07 15.35
C SER A 18 -4.66 2.99 15.58
N THR A 19 -3.44 2.44 15.47
CA THR A 19 -2.21 3.24 15.57
C THR A 19 -1.61 3.56 14.21
N ASP A 20 -2.24 3.13 13.13
CA ASP A 20 -1.77 3.40 11.78
C ASP A 20 -1.92 4.88 11.38
N PHE A 21 -1.20 5.24 10.32
CA PHE A 21 -1.18 6.58 9.75
C PHE A 21 -2.55 7.05 9.22
N ILE A 22 -3.40 6.13 8.74
CA ILE A 22 -4.65 6.42 8.02
C ILE A 22 -5.82 6.55 9.00
N PHE A 23 -5.95 5.67 9.99
CA PHE A 23 -7.09 5.62 10.89
C PHE A 23 -6.79 6.02 12.33
N GLY A 24 -5.52 6.27 12.66
CA GLY A 24 -5.16 6.61 14.03
C GLY A 24 -5.79 7.90 14.56
N PRO A 25 -6.10 7.95 15.87
CA PRO A 25 -6.65 9.16 16.48
C PRO A 25 -5.62 10.29 16.38
N CYS A 26 -6.10 11.52 16.24
CA CYS A 26 -5.23 12.70 16.08
C CYS A 26 -4.54 13.09 17.40
N GLY A 27 -3.57 12.28 17.82
CA GLY A 27 -2.73 12.47 19.01
C GLY A 27 -1.28 12.85 18.66
N SER A 28 -0.42 12.90 19.68
CA SER A 28 1.02 13.16 19.55
C SER A 28 1.70 12.14 18.65
N TYR A 29 1.38 10.86 18.80
CA TYR A 29 1.93 9.78 17.98
C TYR A 29 1.56 9.92 16.50
N TRP A 30 0.29 10.17 16.18
CA TRP A 30 -0.15 10.39 14.80
C TRP A 30 0.54 11.61 14.17
N LYS A 31 0.68 12.72 14.92
CA LYS A 31 1.42 13.90 14.42
C LYS A 31 2.89 13.58 14.15
N PHE A 32 3.53 12.80 15.03
CA PHE A 32 4.90 12.36 14.86
C PHE A 32 5.06 11.48 13.60
N MET A 33 4.25 10.43 13.47
CA MET A 33 4.23 9.58 12.29
C MET A 33 3.96 10.37 11.01
N LYS A 34 3.00 11.31 11.06
CA LYS A 34 2.71 12.19 9.93
C LYS A 34 3.91 13.02 9.52
N LYS A 35 4.60 13.63 10.49
CA LYS A 35 5.80 14.42 10.22
C LYS A 35 6.89 13.55 9.61
N LEU A 36 7.14 12.37 10.15
CA LEU A 36 8.15 11.43 9.65
C LEU A 36 7.87 10.99 8.21
N CYS A 37 6.64 10.56 7.91
CA CYS A 37 6.28 10.17 6.54
C CYS A 37 6.43 11.35 5.56
N MET A 38 6.00 12.55 5.95
CA MET A 38 6.07 13.72 5.07
C MET A 38 7.50 14.25 4.88
N SER A 39 8.38 14.10 5.88
CA SER A 39 9.76 14.60 5.78
C SER A 39 10.71 13.59 5.14
N GLU A 40 10.59 12.32 5.48
CA GLU A 40 11.55 11.29 5.06
C GLU A 40 11.05 10.48 3.87
N LEU A 41 9.80 10.01 3.89
CA LEU A 41 9.28 9.12 2.82
C LEU A 41 8.78 9.90 1.61
N LEU A 42 8.08 11.01 1.86
CA LEU A 42 7.46 11.85 0.85
C LEU A 42 8.11 13.24 0.78
N GLY A 43 9.28 13.40 1.40
CA GLY A 43 10.05 14.63 1.33
C GLY A 43 10.65 14.86 -0.06
N GLY A 44 10.97 16.12 -0.37
CA GLY A 44 11.50 16.51 -1.69
C GLY A 44 12.73 15.69 -2.11
N ARG A 45 13.68 15.48 -1.19
CA ARG A 45 14.89 14.67 -1.46
C ARG A 45 14.57 13.25 -1.91
N THR A 46 13.62 12.59 -1.24
CA THR A 46 13.23 11.22 -1.55
C THR A 46 12.45 11.17 -2.86
N LEU A 47 11.56 12.14 -3.09
CA LEU A 47 10.87 12.27 -4.38
C LEU A 47 11.85 12.48 -5.53
N ASP A 48 12.89 13.29 -5.34
CA ASP A 48 13.95 13.52 -6.33
C ASP A 48 14.71 12.22 -6.67
N GLN A 49 14.99 11.38 -5.67
CA GLN A 49 15.60 10.06 -5.89
C GLN A 49 14.71 9.13 -6.71
N PHE A 50 13.38 9.28 -6.62
CA PHE A 50 12.41 8.48 -7.38
C PHE A 50 11.99 9.12 -8.72
N LEU A 51 12.42 10.34 -9.05
CA LEU A 51 12.15 10.97 -10.35
C LEU A 51 12.57 10.09 -11.55
N PRO A 52 13.72 9.38 -11.54
CA PRO A 52 14.08 8.49 -12.64
C PRO A 52 13.07 7.36 -12.84
N VAL A 53 12.52 6.82 -11.75
CA VAL A 53 11.48 5.77 -11.78
C VAL A 53 10.20 6.32 -12.41
N GLN A 54 9.74 7.50 -11.98
CA GLN A 54 8.54 8.12 -12.54
C GLN A 54 8.70 8.41 -14.03
N ARG A 55 9.85 8.96 -14.46
CA ARG A 55 10.12 9.25 -15.87
C ARG A 55 10.14 7.98 -16.73
N ASP A 56 10.75 6.89 -16.24
CA ASP A 56 10.77 5.61 -16.95
C ASP A 56 9.36 5.03 -17.12
N GLU A 57 8.53 5.04 -16.05
CA GLU A 57 7.15 4.55 -16.15
C GLU A 57 6.28 5.40 -17.06
N ILE A 58 6.39 6.74 -16.99
CA ILE A 58 5.66 7.65 -17.89
C ILE A 58 6.08 7.42 -19.35
N LYS A 59 7.39 7.26 -19.62
CA LYS A 59 7.88 6.98 -20.97
C LYS A 59 7.28 5.69 -21.52
N ARG A 60 7.25 4.62 -20.72
CA ARG A 60 6.64 3.33 -21.08
C ARG A 60 5.14 3.46 -21.35
N PHE A 61 4.44 4.20 -20.50
CA PHE A 61 3.02 4.48 -20.67
C PHE A 61 2.75 5.19 -22.00
N VAL A 62 3.47 6.27 -22.31
CA VAL A 62 3.31 7.01 -23.59
C VAL A 62 3.58 6.09 -24.79
N GLN A 63 4.65 5.29 -24.75
CA GLN A 63 4.96 4.34 -25.82
C GLN A 63 3.87 3.29 -26.01
N LEU A 64 3.26 2.79 -24.94
CA LEU A 64 2.12 1.88 -25.02
C LEU A 64 0.91 2.55 -25.65
N MET A 65 0.59 3.78 -25.22
CA MET A 65 -0.56 4.53 -25.75
C MET A 65 -0.39 4.82 -27.24
N MET A 66 0.81 5.19 -27.68
CA MET A 66 1.14 5.36 -29.11
C MET A 66 0.89 4.08 -29.89
N LYS A 67 1.40 2.93 -29.41
CA LYS A 67 1.17 1.63 -30.08
C LYS A 67 -0.30 1.24 -30.18
N LYS A 68 -1.10 1.58 -29.16
CA LYS A 68 -2.55 1.33 -29.19
C LYS A 68 -3.26 2.25 -30.18
N ALA A 69 -2.86 3.53 -30.22
CA ALA A 69 -3.36 4.51 -31.17
C ALA A 69 -3.05 4.13 -32.62
N ASP A 70 -1.82 3.68 -32.90
CA ASP A 70 -1.39 3.23 -34.24
C ASP A 70 -2.23 2.05 -34.77
N LYS A 71 -2.76 1.23 -33.85
CA LYS A 71 -3.64 0.10 -34.17
C LYS A 71 -5.12 0.45 -34.17
N GLY A 72 -5.50 1.69 -33.82
CA GLY A 72 -6.89 2.09 -33.66
C GLY A 72 -7.62 1.36 -32.52
N GLU A 73 -6.90 0.85 -31.51
CA GLU A 73 -7.50 0.12 -30.40
C GLU A 73 -8.26 1.06 -29.45
N CYS A 74 -9.45 0.64 -29.00
CA CYS A 74 -10.14 1.32 -27.90
C CYS A 74 -9.34 1.14 -26.60
N VAL A 75 -9.13 2.23 -25.85
CA VAL A 75 -8.33 2.21 -24.63
C VAL A 75 -9.15 2.65 -23.43
N ASP A 76 -9.18 1.81 -22.39
CA ASP A 76 -9.58 2.23 -21.05
C ASP A 76 -8.46 3.05 -20.41
N VAL A 77 -8.57 4.37 -20.52
CA VAL A 77 -7.60 5.32 -19.97
C VAL A 77 -7.53 5.22 -18.45
N GLY A 78 -8.65 4.95 -17.77
CA GLY A 78 -8.69 4.81 -16.32
C GLY A 78 -7.88 3.60 -15.85
N GLY A 79 -8.08 2.46 -16.50
CA GLY A 79 -7.31 1.24 -16.25
C GLY A 79 -5.81 1.41 -16.50
N GLU A 80 -5.42 2.06 -17.60
CA GLU A 80 -4.00 2.28 -17.93
C GLU A 80 -3.32 3.29 -16.99
N LEU A 81 -4.02 4.36 -16.57
CA LEU A 81 -3.52 5.30 -15.57
C LEU A 81 -3.38 4.63 -14.20
N MET A 82 -4.35 3.82 -13.79
CA MET A 82 -4.26 3.04 -12.55
C MET A 82 -3.06 2.10 -12.60
N ARG A 83 -2.79 1.47 -13.75
CA ARG A 83 -1.61 0.62 -13.95
C ARG A 83 -0.31 1.41 -13.84
N LEU A 84 -0.23 2.60 -14.44
CA LEU A 84 0.90 3.51 -14.31
C LEU A 84 1.16 3.87 -12.85
N THR A 85 0.15 4.34 -12.12
CA THR A 85 0.29 4.72 -10.70
C THR A 85 0.72 3.53 -9.84
N ASN A 86 0.13 2.35 -10.06
CA ASN A 86 0.51 1.14 -9.33
C ASN A 86 1.97 0.76 -9.57
N ASN A 87 2.45 0.83 -10.81
CA ASN A 87 3.86 0.55 -11.12
C ASN A 87 4.83 1.55 -10.49
N VAL A 88 4.47 2.83 -10.48
CA VAL A 88 5.29 3.86 -9.83
C VAL A 88 5.39 3.57 -8.34
N VAL A 89 4.25 3.37 -7.67
CA VAL A 89 4.20 3.09 -6.23
C VAL A 89 4.90 1.77 -5.89
N SER A 90 4.67 0.71 -6.67
CA SER A 90 5.30 -0.59 -6.43
C SER A 90 6.81 -0.51 -6.57
N ARG A 91 7.34 0.24 -7.54
CA ARG A 91 8.78 0.43 -7.70
C ARG A 91 9.37 1.31 -6.62
N MET A 92 8.62 2.28 -6.09
CA MET A 92 9.08 3.06 -4.95
C MET A 92 9.14 2.21 -3.67
N ILE A 93 8.17 1.32 -3.46
CA ILE A 93 8.08 0.50 -2.23
C ILE A 93 8.92 -0.76 -2.30
N MET A 94 8.96 -1.47 -3.43
CA MET A 94 9.53 -2.81 -3.56
C MET A 94 10.67 -2.87 -4.58
N SER A 95 11.03 -1.75 -5.23
CA SER A 95 11.96 -1.73 -6.38
C SER A 95 11.52 -2.59 -7.58
N GLN A 96 10.33 -3.18 -7.54
CA GLN A 96 9.76 -4.06 -8.55
C GLN A 96 8.49 -3.47 -9.19
N ARG A 97 8.18 -3.91 -10.42
CA ARG A 97 6.95 -3.52 -11.10
C ARG A 97 5.83 -4.52 -10.79
N CYS A 98 4.63 -4.00 -10.57
CA CYS A 98 3.43 -4.84 -10.58
C CYS A 98 3.11 -5.35 -11.99
N SER A 99 3.24 -4.53 -13.04
CA SER A 99 3.04 -5.02 -14.42
C SER A 99 4.29 -5.77 -14.92
N GLY A 100 4.27 -7.10 -14.87
CA GLY A 100 5.32 -7.95 -15.46
C GLY A 100 5.86 -9.06 -14.55
N ASN A 101 5.53 -9.04 -13.25
CA ASN A 101 5.70 -10.16 -12.33
C ASN A 101 4.31 -10.53 -11.79
N GLU A 102 3.49 -11.16 -12.64
CA GLU A 102 2.05 -11.34 -12.42
C GLU A 102 1.77 -11.96 -11.05
N ASN A 103 2.51 -13.00 -10.67
CA ASN A 103 2.31 -13.69 -9.39
C ASN A 103 2.50 -12.78 -8.17
N GLU A 104 3.58 -12.00 -8.12
CA GLU A 104 3.85 -11.16 -6.94
C GLU A 104 2.96 -9.92 -6.90
N ALA A 105 2.70 -9.33 -8.06
CA ALA A 105 1.82 -8.19 -8.21
C ALA A 105 0.37 -8.51 -7.84
N ASP A 106 -0.11 -9.69 -8.25
CA ASP A 106 -1.46 -10.15 -7.96
C ASP A 106 -1.65 -10.47 -6.48
N GLU A 107 -0.64 -11.06 -5.83
CA GLU A 107 -0.63 -11.26 -4.37
C GLU A 107 -0.73 -9.93 -3.62
N VAL A 108 0.11 -8.94 -3.98
CA VAL A 108 0.06 -7.60 -3.37
C VAL A 108 -1.30 -6.95 -3.61
N ARG A 109 -1.81 -6.98 -4.84
CA ARG A 109 -3.11 -6.40 -5.20
C ARG A 109 -4.25 -7.08 -4.46
N LYS A 110 -4.21 -8.40 -4.30
CA LYS A 110 -5.20 -9.18 -3.55
C LYS A 110 -5.23 -8.75 -2.09
N VAL A 111 -4.08 -8.72 -1.42
CA VAL A 111 -3.99 -8.31 -0.01
C VAL A 111 -4.46 -6.87 0.19
N VAL A 112 -4.07 -5.94 -0.69
CA VAL A 112 -4.53 -4.54 -0.63
C VAL A 112 -6.04 -4.43 -0.83
N LYS A 113 -6.60 -5.16 -1.81
CA LYS A 113 -8.03 -5.16 -2.09
C LYS A 113 -8.84 -5.74 -0.92
N GLU A 114 -8.41 -6.87 -0.36
CA GLU A 114 -9.07 -7.50 0.79
C GLU A 114 -9.01 -6.60 2.03
N THR A 115 -7.88 -5.93 2.26
CA THR A 115 -7.73 -4.95 3.34
C THR A 115 -8.69 -3.77 3.16
N ALA A 116 -8.78 -3.22 1.94
CA ALA A 116 -9.68 -2.12 1.62
C ALA A 116 -11.16 -2.52 1.75
N GLU A 117 -11.52 -3.72 1.29
CA GLU A 117 -12.87 -4.28 1.42
C GLU A 117 -13.27 -4.41 2.90
N LEU A 118 -12.46 -5.07 3.71
CA LEU A 118 -12.76 -5.29 5.13
C LEU A 118 -12.80 -3.98 5.92
N THR A 119 -11.93 -3.04 5.58
CA THR A 119 -11.91 -1.72 6.21
C THR A 119 -13.09 -0.85 5.76
N GLY A 120 -13.62 -1.05 4.55
CA GLY A 120 -14.81 -0.36 4.04
C GLY A 120 -16.13 -0.99 4.46
N LYS A 121 -16.12 -2.26 4.88
CA LYS A 121 -17.32 -3.04 5.15
C LYS A 121 -18.07 -2.54 6.38
N PHE A 122 -19.40 -2.48 6.26
CA PHE A 122 -20.30 -2.16 7.36
C PHE A 122 -20.41 -3.35 8.31
N ASN A 123 -20.16 -3.12 9.60
CA ASN A 123 -20.27 -4.15 10.63
C ASN A 123 -21.29 -3.76 11.70
N PHE A 124 -22.29 -4.60 11.96
CA PHE A 124 -23.35 -4.32 12.95
C PHE A 124 -22.80 -4.12 14.37
N SER A 125 -21.71 -4.81 14.70
CA SER A 125 -21.08 -4.70 16.02
C SER A 125 -20.41 -3.33 16.27
N ASP A 126 -20.17 -2.55 15.22
CA ASP A 126 -19.68 -1.16 15.33
C ASP A 126 -20.80 -0.16 15.69
N TYR A 127 -22.06 -0.50 15.47
CA TYR A 127 -23.21 0.41 15.66
C TYR A 127 -24.14 0.00 16.81
N ILE A 128 -24.18 -1.29 17.15
CA ILE A 128 -25.06 -1.83 18.19
C ILE A 128 -24.19 -2.40 19.32
N GLY A 129 -24.07 -1.64 20.42
CA GLY A 129 -23.16 -1.97 21.52
C GLY A 129 -23.39 -3.34 22.18
N SER A 130 -24.62 -3.86 22.19
CA SER A 130 -24.93 -5.20 22.70
C SER A 130 -24.43 -6.33 21.80
N LEU A 131 -24.18 -6.04 20.52
CA LEU A 131 -23.69 -7.00 19.52
C LEU A 131 -22.17 -6.92 19.36
N ARG A 132 -21.47 -6.12 20.17
CA ARG A 132 -20.01 -5.93 20.08
C ARG A 132 -19.22 -7.24 20.26
N ASN A 133 -19.72 -8.14 21.11
CA ASN A 133 -19.09 -9.42 21.43
C ASN A 133 -19.62 -10.58 20.58
N MET A 134 -20.66 -10.35 19.78
CA MET A 134 -21.22 -11.33 18.88
C MET A 134 -20.64 -11.02 17.50
N ASP A 135 -19.64 -11.77 17.05
CA ASP A 135 -19.11 -11.69 15.68
C ASP A 135 -20.15 -12.19 14.66
N LEU A 136 -21.26 -11.44 14.55
CA LEU A 136 -22.47 -11.81 13.81
C LEU A 136 -22.23 -11.98 12.32
N GLN A 137 -21.24 -11.26 11.78
CA GLN A 137 -20.84 -11.33 10.39
C GLN A 137 -19.66 -12.29 10.15
N ARG A 138 -19.20 -12.98 11.20
CA ARG A 138 -18.03 -13.88 11.19
C ARG A 138 -16.80 -13.24 10.55
N LEU A 139 -16.60 -11.94 10.80
CA LEU A 139 -15.51 -11.16 10.20
C LEU A 139 -14.17 -11.45 10.87
N GLY A 140 -14.16 -11.97 12.10
CA GLY A 140 -12.93 -12.20 12.86
C GLY A 140 -11.92 -13.10 12.14
N ILE A 141 -12.39 -14.18 11.50
CA ILE A 141 -11.51 -15.12 10.77
C ILE A 141 -10.91 -14.43 9.54
N ARG A 142 -11.72 -13.75 8.73
CA ARG A 142 -11.25 -13.00 7.54
C ARG A 142 -10.29 -11.87 7.92
N LEU A 143 -10.58 -11.16 9.01
CA LEU A 143 -9.71 -10.09 9.52
C LEU A 143 -8.35 -10.63 9.95
N LYS A 144 -8.31 -11.80 10.59
CA LYS A 144 -7.06 -12.48 10.97
C LYS A 144 -6.24 -12.90 9.75
N GLU A 145 -6.88 -13.55 8.79
CA GLU A 145 -6.21 -13.99 7.56
C GLU A 145 -5.63 -12.81 6.77
N VAL A 146 -6.40 -11.73 6.59
CA VAL A 146 -5.93 -10.53 5.88
C VAL A 146 -4.80 -9.83 6.64
N ARG A 147 -4.86 -9.79 7.98
CA ARG A 147 -3.76 -9.26 8.80
C ARG A 147 -2.49 -10.08 8.63
N GLU A 148 -2.57 -11.40 8.70
CA GLU A 148 -1.43 -12.31 8.56
C GLU A 148 -0.79 -12.19 7.16
N ASN A 149 -1.62 -12.11 6.11
CA ASN A 149 -1.15 -11.90 4.75
C ASN A 149 -0.46 -10.54 4.58
N PHE A 150 -1.04 -9.48 5.14
CA PHE A 150 -0.45 -8.13 5.12
C PHE A 150 0.88 -8.07 5.86
N GLN A 151 0.96 -8.67 7.05
CA GLN A 151 2.18 -8.73 7.83
C GLN A 151 3.27 -9.52 7.11
N THR A 152 2.93 -10.69 6.58
CA THR A 152 3.85 -11.54 5.81
C THR A 152 4.41 -10.80 4.58
N MET A 153 3.54 -10.11 3.84
CA MET A 153 3.95 -9.29 2.69
C MET A 153 4.90 -8.17 3.12
N THR A 154 4.59 -7.44 4.19
CA THR A 154 5.41 -6.33 4.69
C THR A 154 6.78 -6.82 5.17
N GLU A 155 6.81 -7.91 5.94
CA GLU A 155 8.06 -8.51 6.43
C GLU A 155 8.95 -8.99 5.28
N ARG A 156 8.37 -9.56 4.22
CA ARG A 156 9.13 -9.96 3.03
C ARG A 156 9.81 -8.76 2.38
N ILE A 157 9.06 -7.67 2.15
CA ILE A 157 9.58 -6.45 1.52
C ILE A 157 10.71 -5.85 2.36
N ILE A 158 10.53 -5.76 3.69
CA ILE A 158 11.57 -5.25 4.60
C ILE A 158 12.85 -6.09 4.49
N LYS A 159 12.73 -7.42 4.56
CA LYS A 159 13.88 -8.33 4.45
C LYS A 159 14.59 -8.22 3.10
N GLU A 160 13.86 -7.98 2.02
CA GLU A 160 14.45 -7.77 0.69
C GLU A 160 15.28 -6.48 0.63
N HIS A 161 14.78 -5.39 1.22
CA HIS A 161 15.52 -4.13 1.33
C HIS A 161 16.75 -4.24 2.23
N GLU A 162 16.66 -4.93 3.36
CA GLU A 162 17.80 -5.18 4.25
C GLU A 162 18.91 -5.94 3.52
N LYS A 163 18.55 -7.02 2.82
CA LYS A 163 19.51 -7.79 2.00
C LYS A 163 20.11 -6.94 0.88
N ALA A 164 19.33 -6.10 0.22
CA ALA A 164 19.83 -5.21 -0.82
C ALA A 164 20.84 -4.19 -0.26
N ARG A 165 20.58 -3.65 0.93
CA ARG A 165 21.50 -2.72 1.61
C ARG A 165 22.82 -3.40 1.96
N ILE A 166 22.78 -4.59 2.57
CA ILE A 166 23.98 -5.36 2.93
C ILE A 166 24.83 -5.68 1.69
N ARG A 167 24.21 -6.16 0.60
CA ARG A 167 24.92 -6.42 -0.66
C ARG A 167 25.59 -5.18 -1.23
N MET A 168 24.93 -4.02 -1.12
CA MET A 168 25.49 -2.76 -1.60
C MET A 168 26.69 -2.31 -0.76
N GLU A 169 26.64 -2.51 0.56
CA GLU A 169 27.76 -2.27 1.48
C GLU A 169 28.95 -3.19 1.17
N GLU A 170 28.72 -4.49 0.94
CA GLU A 170 29.76 -5.45 0.56
C GLU A 170 30.44 -5.08 -0.78
N VAL A 171 29.67 -4.68 -1.79
CA VAL A 171 30.19 -4.25 -3.09
C VAL A 171 31.01 -2.95 -2.97
N MET A 172 30.67 -2.06 -2.04
CA MET A 172 31.43 -0.84 -1.76
C MET A 172 32.72 -1.11 -0.96
N MET A 173 32.80 -2.19 -0.18
CA MET A 173 34.04 -2.57 0.52
C MET A 173 35.05 -3.31 -0.36
N ILE A 174 34.63 -3.86 -1.50
CA ILE A 174 35.50 -4.60 -2.43
C ILE A 174 36.16 -3.66 -3.48
N LYS A 175 35.70 -2.41 -3.58
CA LYS A 175 36.28 -1.36 -4.44
C LYS A 175 37.17 -0.42 -3.65
#